data_AF-A0A183KQ82-F1
#
_entry.id   AF-A0A183KQ82-F1
#
_cell.length_a   1.000
_cell.length_b   1.000
_cell.length_c   1.000
_cell.angle_alpha   90.00
_cell.angle_beta   90.00
_cell.angle_gamma   90.00
#
_symmetry.space_group_name_H-M   'P 1'
#
loop_
_entity.id
_entity.type
_entity.pdbx_description
1 polymer ?
#
loop_
_entity_poly.entity_id
_entity_poly.type
_entity_poly.pdbx_seq_one_letter_code
_entity_poly.pdbx_strand_id
1 'polypeptide(L)'
;MRQLHDTIKILARSYRKPERSVKNEEGKVITDIKKQRNRWVEHFEELLNRPAPRNSPNIEVAPTDLPIDVGLPDWKKEHVIT
;
A
#
# COMPACT_ATOMS: atom_id res chain seq x y z
N MET A 1 10.57 -13.33 -20.92
CA MET A 1 9.56 -14.08 -20.14
C MET A 1 10.10 -14.74 -18.87
N ARG A 2 11.29 -15.36 -18.86
CA ARG A 2 11.83 -16.01 -17.64
C ARG A 2 12.13 -15.02 -16.51
N GLN A 3 12.77 -13.88 -16.80
CA GLN A 3 13.10 -12.86 -15.79
C GLN A 3 11.89 -12.36 -14.98
N LEU A 4 10.75 -12.12 -15.63
CA LEU A 4 9.54 -11.66 -14.94
C LEU A 4 9.00 -12.76 -14.01
N HIS A 5 8.95 -14.00 -14.49
CA HIS A 5 8.53 -15.14 -13.68
C HIS A 5 9.47 -15.37 -12.49
N ASP A 6 10.78 -15.26 -12.70
CA ASP A 6 11.79 -15.42 -11.66
C ASP A 6 11.72 -14.28 -10.62
N THR A 7 11.46 -13.06 -11.07
CA THR A 7 11.25 -11.89 -10.19
C THR A 7 9.96 -12.05 -9.37
N ILE A 8 8.85 -12.46 -10.00
CA ILE A 8 7.58 -12.73 -9.29
C ILE A 8 7.77 -13.85 -8.27
N LYS A 9 8.53 -14.89 -8.59
CA LYS A 9 8.85 -15.99 -7.67
C LYS A 9 9.67 -15.51 -6.47
N ILE A 10 10.64 -14.62 -6.68
CA ILE A 10 11.40 -14.00 -5.59
C ILE A 10 10.50 -13.13 -4.72
N LEU A 11 9.65 -12.29 -5.33
CA LEU A 11 8.72 -11.41 -4.60
C LEU A 11 7.66 -12.18 -3.82
N ALA A 12 7.11 -13.24 -4.41
CA ALA A 12 6.18 -14.14 -3.72
C ALA A 12 6.85 -14.86 -2.55
N ARG A 13 8.12 -15.25 -2.69
CA ARG A 13 8.91 -15.83 -1.61
C ARG A 13 9.30 -14.81 -0.52
N SER A 14 9.43 -13.53 -0.87
CA SER A 14 9.70 -12.44 0.07
C SER A 14 8.44 -11.86 0.72
N TYR A 15 7.24 -12.32 0.35
CA TYR A 15 5.99 -11.87 0.98
C TYR A 15 5.97 -12.30 2.44
N ARG A 16 6.33 -11.36 3.32
CA ARG A 16 6.07 -11.45 4.76
C ARG A 16 4.63 -11.00 4.99
N LYS A 17 3.98 -11.54 6.02
CA LYS A 17 2.63 -11.12 6.41
C LYS A 17 2.59 -9.58 6.43
N PRO A 18 1.60 -8.94 5.78
CA PRO A 18 1.51 -7.49 5.78
C PRO A 18 1.42 -7.02 7.22
N GLU A 19 2.29 -6.11 7.61
CA GLU A 19 2.46 -5.63 8.99
C GLU A 19 1.18 -4.95 9.53
N ARG A 20 0.28 -4.55 8.63
CA ARG A 20 -0.99 -3.91 8.97
C ARG A 20 -2.15 -4.85 8.71
N SER A 21 -2.56 -5.57 9.75
CA SER A 21 -3.85 -6.25 9.80
C SER A 21 -4.99 -5.23 9.85
N VAL A 22 -6.14 -5.54 9.25
CA VAL A 22 -7.33 -4.68 9.35
C VAL A 22 -7.83 -4.65 10.79
N LYS A 23 -7.99 -3.45 11.32
CA LYS A 23 -8.52 -3.20 12.66
C LYS A 23 -9.96 -2.72 12.59
N ASN A 24 -10.75 -3.07 13.58
CA ASN A 24 -12.07 -2.49 13.79
C ASN A 24 -11.96 -1.08 14.41
N GLU A 25 -13.10 -0.46 14.68
CA GLU A 25 -13.18 0.91 15.20
C GLU A 25 -12.54 1.04 16.59
N GLU A 26 -12.55 -0.03 17.39
CA GLU A 26 -11.87 -0.08 18.69
C GLU A 26 -10.36 -0.40 18.57
N GLY A 27 -9.81 -0.42 17.35
CA GLY A 27 -8.40 -0.68 17.08
C GLY A 27 -7.96 -2.14 17.25
N LYS A 28 -8.92 -3.07 17.43
CA LYS A 28 -8.66 -4.52 17.56
C LYS A 28 -8.56 -5.17 16.19
N VAL A 29 -7.64 -6.11 16.04
CA VAL A 29 -7.43 -6.85 14.79
C VAL A 29 -8.64 -7.72 14.49
N ILE A 30 -9.19 -7.58 13.28
CA ILE A 30 -10.26 -8.43 12.78
C ILE A 30 -9.65 -9.73 12.25
N THR A 31 -9.97 -10.85 12.87
CA THR A 31 -9.48 -12.19 12.47
C THR A 31 -10.42 -12.90 11.49
N ASP A 32 -11.69 -12.51 11.46
CA ASP A 32 -12.70 -13.09 10.58
C ASP A 32 -12.76 -12.37 9.22
N ILE A 33 -12.66 -13.15 8.13
CA ILE A 33 -12.60 -12.61 6.76
C ILE A 33 -13.89 -11.89 6.38
N LYS A 34 -15.06 -12.38 6.83
CA LYS A 34 -16.34 -11.76 6.51
C LYS A 34 -16.47 -10.39 7.18
N LYS A 35 -16.11 -10.29 8.46
CA LYS A 35 -16.03 -9.01 9.18
C LYS A 35 -15.02 -8.06 8.57
N GLN A 36 -13.87 -8.56 8.11
CA GLN A 36 -12.88 -7.72 7.44
C GLN A 36 -13.44 -7.13 6.14
N ARG A 37 -14.15 -7.94 5.33
CA ARG A 37 -14.81 -7.45 4.11
C ARG A 37 -15.90 -6.43 4.42
N ASN A 38 -16.74 -6.68 5.42
CA ASN A 38 -17.77 -5.72 5.84
C ASN A 38 -17.14 -4.38 6.26
N ARG A 39 -16.04 -4.43 7.03
CA ARG A 39 -15.32 -3.22 7.43
C ARG A 39 -14.78 -2.43 6.23
N TRP A 40 -14.30 -3.12 5.19
CA TRP A 40 -13.90 -2.46 3.95
C TRP A 40 -15.08 -1.78 3.26
N VAL A 41 -16.22 -2.47 3.14
CA VAL A 41 -17.43 -1.92 2.52
C VAL A 41 -17.89 -0.66 3.24
N GLU A 42 -18.03 -0.70 4.57
CA GLU A 42 -18.41 0.46 5.38
C GLU A 42 -17.44 1.64 5.19
N HIS A 43 -16.14 1.39 5.25
CA HIS A 43 -15.13 2.45 5.12
C HIS A 43 -15.19 3.12 3.74
N PHE A 44 -15.35 2.33 2.67
CA PHE A 44 -15.49 2.87 1.32
C PHE A 44 -16.84 3.58 1.13
N GLU A 45 -17.91 3.06 1.70
CA GLU A 45 -19.23 3.69 1.64
C GLU A 45 -19.22 5.06 2.33
N GLU A 46 -18.64 5.16 3.53
CA GLU A 46 -18.46 6.44 4.23
C GLU A 46 -17.62 7.40 3.39
N LEU A 47 -16.50 6.94 2.84
CA LEU A 47 -15.58 7.78 2.07
C LEU A 47 -16.21 8.30 0.78
N LEU A 48 -16.93 7.45 0.05
CA LEU A 48 -17.51 7.78 -1.25
C LEU A 48 -18.81 8.58 -1.13
N ASN A 49 -19.58 8.37 -0.07
CA ASN A 49 -20.81 9.12 0.19
C ASN A 49 -20.58 10.37 1.05
N ARG A 50 -19.33 10.64 1.47
CA ARG A 50 -18.99 11.84 2.22
C ARG A 50 -19.33 13.08 1.38
N PRO A 51 -20.17 14.01 1.87
CA PRO A 51 -20.47 15.22 1.15
C PRO A 51 -19.19 16.04 0.94
N ALA A 52 -19.15 16.80 -0.16
CA ALA A 52 -18.04 17.69 -0.43
C ALA A 52 -17.79 18.62 0.77
N PRO A 53 -16.54 18.80 1.21
CA PRO A 53 -16.21 19.77 2.25
C PRO A 53 -16.77 21.15 1.89
N ARG A 54 -17.44 21.81 2.85
CA ARG A 54 -18.05 23.13 2.62
C ARG A 54 -17.03 24.23 2.33
N ASN A 55 -15.82 24.09 2.87
CA ASN A 55 -14.75 25.03 2.68
C ASN A 55 -13.84 24.54 1.56
N SER A 56 -13.35 25.46 0.73
CA SER A 56 -12.27 25.14 -0.20
C SER A 56 -11.07 24.60 0.59
N PRO A 57 -10.48 23.47 0.18
CA PRO A 57 -9.23 23.02 0.77
C PRO A 57 -8.20 24.15 0.70
N ASN A 58 -7.61 24.51 1.84
CA ASN A 58 -6.47 25.42 1.84
C ASN A 58 -5.24 24.63 1.40
N ILE A 59 -5.01 24.54 0.09
CA ILE A 59 -3.87 23.83 -0.49
C ILE A 59 -2.75 24.85 -0.66
N GLU A 60 -1.73 24.77 0.20
CA GLU A 60 -0.47 25.45 -0.03
C GLU A 60 0.21 24.83 -1.27
N VAL A 61 0.83 25.66 -2.10
CA VAL A 61 1.52 25.20 -3.32
C VAL A 61 2.67 24.29 -2.92
N ALA A 62 2.65 23.05 -3.42
CA ALA A 62 3.72 22.09 -3.17
C ALA A 62 5.04 22.61 -3.79
N PRO A 63 6.17 22.56 -3.08
CA PRO A 63 7.48 22.87 -3.65
C PRO A 63 7.75 21.95 -4.86
N THR A 64 8.04 22.55 -6.03
CA THR A 64 8.18 21.81 -7.29
C THR A 64 9.49 21.01 -7.39
N ASP A 65 10.49 21.31 -6.56
CA ASP A 65 11.84 20.73 -6.66
C ASP A 65 12.11 19.62 -5.63
N LEU A 66 11.25 18.61 -5.55
CA LEU A 66 11.63 17.38 -4.82
C LEU A 66 12.39 16.44 -5.78
N PRO A 67 13.71 16.23 -5.58
CA PRO A 67 14.43 15.25 -6.38
C PRO A 67 13.89 13.85 -6.06
N ILE A 68 13.14 13.26 -7.00
CA ILE A 68 12.72 11.87 -6.92
C ILE A 68 13.93 11.02 -7.30
N ASP A 69 14.48 10.29 -6.34
CA ASP A 69 15.54 9.32 -6.59
C ASP A 69 14.98 8.14 -7.39
N VAL A 70 15.27 8.12 -8.69
CA VAL A 70 14.91 7.04 -9.63
C VAL A 70 16.00 5.97 -9.69
N GLY A 71 16.91 5.94 -8.70
CA GLY A 71 18.01 5.01 -8.60
C GLY A 71 17.58 3.54 -8.64
N LEU A 72 18.41 2.72 -9.29
CA LEU A 72 18.20 1.27 -9.39
C LEU A 72 18.34 0.62 -8.00
N PRO A 73 17.40 -0.24 -7.57
CA PRO A 73 17.44 -0.81 -6.22
C PRO A 73 18.66 -1.73 -6.02
N ASP A 74 19.33 -1.55 -4.89
CA ASP A 74 20.68 -2.07 -4.60
C ASP A 74 20.82 -3.60 -4.48
N TRP A 75 19.72 -4.36 -4.47
CA TRP A 75 19.76 -5.82 -4.31
C TRP A 75 20.39 -6.56 -5.51
N LYS A 76 20.69 -5.86 -6.62
CA LYS A 76 21.38 -6.44 -7.78
C LYS A 76 22.88 -6.71 -7.55
N LYS A 77 23.48 -6.25 -6.45
CA LYS A 77 24.92 -6.42 -6.19
C LYS A 77 25.31 -7.81 -5.67
N GLU A 78 24.36 -8.62 -5.17
CA GLU A 78 24.65 -9.94 -4.59
C GLU A 78 24.40 -11.12 -5.54
N HIS A 79 23.98 -10.88 -6.78
CA HIS A 79 23.83 -11.93 -7.79
C HIS A 79 24.87 -11.80 -8.91
N VAL A 80 26.13 -11.52 -8.55
CA VAL A 80 27.28 -11.89 -9.38
C VAL A 80 27.54 -13.37 -9.11
N ILE A 81 26.84 -14.23 -9.84
CA ILE A 81 27.16 -15.67 -9.90
C ILE A 81 28.00 -15.84 -11.17
N THR A 82 29.31 -15.96 -10.95
CA THR A 82 30.40 -16.47 -11.80
C THR A 82 30.55 -15.92 -13.22
#